data_AF-A0A1I4H9R7-F1
#
_entry.id   AF-A0A1I4H9R7-F1
#
_cell.length_a   1.000
_cell.length_b   1.000
_cell.length_c   1.000
_cell.angle_alpha   90.00
_cell.angle_beta   90.00
_cell.angle_gamma   90.00
#
_symmetry.space_group_name_H-M   'P 1'
#
loop_
_entity.id
_entity.type
_entity.pdbx_description
1 polymer ?
#
loop_
_entity_poly.entity_id
_entity_poly.type
_entity_poly.pdbx_seq_one_letter_code
_entity_poly.pdbx_strand_id
1 'polypeptide(L)'
;MRDVEDMANSYFEIAREKGFDGWLGTAYNEIDVDMHLCAILGRMVGHTDEIAHLEPPQPDEDADGREFMIASNSLNNWVIAAKYHHSIDDDSRKRIWNLDCVGKFDIPDDLWVNAPDGYLVEYDADRSAIMIQGDITEGFAEAVIDAIATYPEAKVISLGSGGGAVYEAIRAGMAIRSAGLETELINNCYSACPLALAGGTVRFMWWPFKEVGLHQVSSYGSAIPLSAPVYRHIAVYLAEMGLDPIPIIEMMWSSPPSEMFIVEEQLRCDTRIITNHQRGCLSY
;
A
#
# COMPACT_ATOMS: atom_id res chain seq x y z
N MET A 1 0.24 7.19 23.86
CA MET A 1 -1.05 6.60 23.43
C MET A 1 -2.18 7.03 24.35
N ARG A 2 -2.12 6.75 25.66
CA ARG A 2 -3.16 7.15 26.63
C ARG A 2 -3.53 8.64 26.55
N ASP A 3 -2.53 9.52 26.46
CA ASP A 3 -2.80 10.97 26.36
C ASP A 3 -3.59 11.36 25.10
N VAL A 4 -3.39 10.65 23.98
CA VAL A 4 -4.12 10.88 22.73
C VAL A 4 -5.53 10.30 22.78
N GLU A 5 -5.70 9.12 23.41
CA GLU A 5 -7.03 8.56 23.70
C GLU A 5 -7.84 9.50 24.60
N ASP A 6 -7.23 10.04 25.65
CA ASP A 6 -7.88 11.02 26.56
C ASP A 6 -8.24 12.31 25.82
N MET A 7 -7.39 12.77 24.90
CA MET A 7 -7.65 13.94 24.05
C MET A 7 -8.80 13.70 23.05
N ALA A 8 -8.82 12.54 22.40
CA ALA A 8 -9.91 12.14 21.51
C ALA A 8 -11.27 12.12 22.25
N ASN A 9 -11.28 11.58 23.47
CA ASN A 9 -12.47 11.57 24.33
C ASN A 9 -12.90 12.99 24.74
N SER A 10 -11.95 13.87 25.07
CA SER A 10 -12.23 15.27 25.37
C SER A 10 -12.93 15.97 24.19
N TYR A 11 -12.43 15.78 22.97
CA TYR A 11 -13.03 16.35 21.76
C TYR A 11 -14.41 15.78 21.44
N PHE A 12 -14.64 14.50 21.73
CA PHE A 12 -15.95 13.89 21.63
C PHE A 12 -16.96 14.57 22.57
N GLU A 13 -16.58 14.83 23.83
CA GLU A 13 -17.48 15.49 24.79
C GLU A 13 -17.73 16.95 24.40
N ILE A 14 -16.70 17.70 23.98
CA ILE A 14 -16.86 19.09 23.50
C ILE A 14 -17.81 19.15 22.29
N ALA A 15 -17.70 18.21 21.35
CA ALA A 15 -18.60 18.11 20.21
C ALA A 15 -20.06 18.02 20.64
N ARG A 16 -20.35 17.17 21.65
CA ARG A 16 -21.71 16.98 22.19
C ARG A 16 -22.21 18.20 22.96
N GLU A 17 -21.35 18.85 23.74
CA GLU A 17 -21.67 20.10 24.43
C GLU A 17 -22.02 21.22 23.44
N LYS A 18 -21.33 21.25 22.29
CA LYS A 18 -21.61 22.16 21.17
C LYS A 18 -22.79 21.71 20.29
N GLY A 19 -23.55 20.70 20.71
CA GLY A 19 -24.80 20.28 20.07
C GLY A 19 -24.61 19.34 18.88
N PHE A 20 -23.44 18.73 18.70
CA PHE A 20 -23.23 17.68 17.71
C PHE A 20 -23.24 16.29 18.38
N ASP A 21 -24.33 15.56 18.22
CA ASP A 21 -24.51 14.18 18.68
C ASP A 21 -24.76 13.20 17.52
N GLY A 22 -24.58 13.67 16.28
CA GLY A 22 -24.85 12.93 15.06
C GLY A 22 -23.72 11.99 14.63
N TRP A 23 -24.05 11.08 13.71
CA TRP A 23 -23.06 10.25 13.02
C TRP A 23 -22.39 11.05 11.89
N LEU A 24 -21.05 11.06 11.85
CA LEU A 24 -20.28 11.77 10.82
C LEU A 24 -20.51 11.19 9.40
N GLY A 25 -20.92 9.92 9.30
CA GLY A 25 -21.00 9.18 8.05
C GLY A 25 -19.76 8.32 7.82
N THR A 26 -19.91 7.25 7.01
CA THR A 26 -18.82 6.30 6.72
C THR A 26 -17.61 6.92 6.02
N ALA A 27 -17.76 8.09 5.41
CA ALA A 27 -16.66 8.82 4.76
C ALA A 27 -15.60 9.31 5.75
N TYR A 28 -15.97 9.48 7.02
CA TYR A 28 -15.05 9.94 8.06
C TYR A 28 -14.43 8.81 8.88
N ASN A 29 -14.92 7.57 8.76
CA ASN A 29 -14.47 6.44 9.57
C ASN A 29 -12.94 6.37 9.64
N GLU A 30 -12.29 6.59 8.51
CA GLU A 30 -10.87 6.43 8.37
C GLU A 30 -10.16 7.75 8.03
N ILE A 31 -10.78 8.89 8.39
CA ILE A 31 -10.18 10.22 8.23
C ILE A 31 -8.74 10.25 8.76
N ASP A 32 -7.84 10.82 7.95
CA ASP A 32 -6.41 11.01 8.25
C ASP A 32 -5.58 9.74 8.51
N VAL A 33 -6.10 8.53 8.29
CA VAL A 33 -5.36 7.29 8.58
C VAL A 33 -3.99 7.23 7.91
N ASP A 34 -3.88 7.47 6.59
CA ASP A 34 -2.59 7.40 5.89
C ASP A 34 -1.59 8.47 6.37
N MET A 35 -2.09 9.67 6.66
CA MET A 35 -1.28 10.76 7.23
C MET A 35 -0.73 10.34 8.59
N HIS A 36 -1.58 9.78 9.47
CA HIS A 36 -1.17 9.33 10.81
C HIS A 36 -0.17 8.17 10.74
N LEU A 37 -0.36 7.21 9.84
CA LEU A 37 0.60 6.14 9.59
C LEU A 37 1.99 6.73 9.30
N CYS A 38 2.06 7.72 8.39
CA CYS A 38 3.33 8.36 8.04
C CYS A 38 3.90 9.25 9.13
N ALA A 39 3.09 10.05 9.83
CA ALA A 39 3.54 10.87 10.95
C ALA A 39 4.18 10.00 12.06
N ILE A 40 3.53 8.89 12.42
CA ILE A 40 4.01 7.96 13.45
C ILE A 40 5.28 7.24 12.99
N LEU A 41 5.31 6.75 11.74
CA LEU A 41 6.53 6.11 11.20
C LEU A 41 7.70 7.08 11.16
N GLY A 42 7.48 8.32 10.69
CA GLY A 42 8.50 9.36 10.64
C GLY A 42 9.15 9.58 12.01
N ARG A 43 8.34 9.65 13.07
CA ARG A 43 8.87 9.68 14.45
C ARG A 43 9.70 8.45 14.79
N MET A 44 9.19 7.25 14.47
CA MET A 44 9.86 5.98 14.79
C MET A 44 11.19 5.81 14.06
N VAL A 45 11.33 6.34 12.84
CA VAL A 45 12.56 6.26 12.04
C VAL A 45 13.50 7.47 12.24
N GLY A 46 13.12 8.44 13.07
CA GLY A 46 13.98 9.54 13.50
C GLY A 46 13.77 10.89 12.79
N HIS A 47 12.74 11.03 11.96
CA HIS A 47 12.41 12.26 11.21
C HIS A 47 11.37 13.14 11.92
N THR A 48 11.50 13.32 13.24
CA THR A 48 10.45 13.97 14.05
C THR A 48 10.24 15.45 13.68
N ASP A 49 11.31 16.17 13.34
CA ASP A 49 11.21 17.60 13.02
C ASP A 49 10.64 17.82 11.62
N GLU A 50 10.98 16.95 10.68
CA GLU A 50 10.58 17.05 9.27
C GLU A 50 9.12 16.64 9.03
N ILE A 51 8.53 15.84 9.91
CA ILE A 51 7.11 15.45 9.85
C ILE A 51 6.21 16.28 10.77
N ALA A 52 6.73 17.29 11.47
CA ALA A 52 5.99 18.00 12.50
C ALA A 52 4.67 18.63 11.99
N HIS A 53 4.58 18.94 10.69
CA HIS A 53 3.36 19.44 10.04
C HIS A 53 2.26 18.38 9.88
N LEU A 54 2.59 17.10 10.02
CA LEU A 54 1.65 15.97 9.96
C LEU A 54 1.09 15.59 11.32
N GLU A 55 1.54 16.26 12.38
CA GLU A 55 0.93 16.07 13.70
C GLU A 55 -0.51 16.54 13.67
N PRO A 56 -1.45 15.74 14.21
CA PRO A 56 -2.87 16.04 14.11
C PRO A 56 -3.14 17.47 14.59
N PRO A 57 -3.62 18.38 13.73
CA PRO A 57 -3.93 19.73 14.16
C PRO A 57 -5.06 19.67 15.19
N GLN A 58 -4.95 20.52 16.21
CA GLN A 58 -6.02 20.65 17.19
C GLN A 58 -7.07 21.62 16.62
N PRO A 59 -8.38 21.30 16.72
CA PRO A 59 -9.43 22.22 16.31
C PRO A 59 -9.32 23.56 17.05
N ASP A 60 -9.65 24.65 16.36
CA ASP A 60 -9.70 25.99 16.97
C ASP A 60 -10.72 26.04 18.11
N GLU A 61 -10.53 26.94 19.07
CA GLU A 61 -11.43 27.05 20.23
C GLU A 61 -12.89 27.39 19.84
N ASP A 62 -13.06 28.15 18.75
CA ASP A 62 -14.35 28.55 18.20
C ASP A 62 -14.92 27.56 17.17
N ALA A 63 -14.22 26.46 16.88
CA ALA A 63 -14.69 25.40 15.99
C ALA A 63 -16.05 24.85 16.43
N ASP A 64 -16.85 24.42 15.46
CA ASP A 64 -18.19 23.90 15.71
C ASP A 64 -18.15 22.45 16.25
N GLY A 65 -19.29 21.95 16.74
CA GLY A 65 -19.35 20.60 17.31
C GLY A 65 -19.00 19.50 16.29
N ARG A 66 -19.24 19.73 14.99
CA ARG A 66 -18.92 18.75 13.95
C ARG A 66 -17.41 18.67 13.72
N GLU A 67 -16.71 19.81 13.73
CA GLU A 67 -15.26 19.89 13.61
C GLU A 67 -14.56 19.19 14.78
N PHE A 68 -15.02 19.42 16.01
CA PHE A 68 -14.53 18.67 17.19
C PHE A 68 -14.77 17.16 17.06
N MET A 69 -15.92 16.74 16.53
CA MET A 69 -16.18 15.31 16.30
C MET A 69 -15.25 14.71 15.23
N ILE A 70 -14.95 15.45 14.15
CA ILE A 70 -13.98 15.02 13.13
C ILE A 70 -12.59 14.88 13.75
N ALA A 71 -12.15 15.87 14.53
CA ALA A 71 -10.87 15.82 15.23
C ALA A 71 -10.80 14.63 16.20
N SER A 72 -11.86 14.38 16.97
CA SER A 72 -11.96 13.20 17.84
C SER A 72 -11.79 11.90 17.04
N ASN A 73 -12.49 11.76 15.90
CA ASN A 73 -12.39 10.56 15.07
C ASN A 73 -10.99 10.39 14.44
N SER A 74 -10.37 11.49 13.99
CA SER A 74 -8.99 11.51 13.50
C SER A 74 -7.99 11.04 14.56
N LEU A 75 -8.12 11.50 15.81
CA LEU A 75 -7.27 11.05 16.92
C LEU A 75 -7.48 9.57 17.28
N ASN A 76 -8.71 9.05 17.16
CA ASN A 76 -8.95 7.61 17.31
C ASN A 76 -8.23 6.80 16.22
N ASN A 77 -8.22 7.28 14.98
CA ASN A 77 -7.46 6.69 13.89
C ASN A 77 -5.95 6.76 14.14
N TRP A 78 -5.45 7.86 14.70
CA TRP A 78 -4.05 7.97 15.13
C TRP A 78 -3.69 6.88 16.15
N VAL A 79 -4.56 6.63 17.13
CA VAL A 79 -4.33 5.58 18.15
C VAL A 79 -4.26 4.18 17.51
N ILE A 80 -5.11 3.90 16.53
CA ILE A 80 -5.09 2.65 15.77
C ILE A 80 -3.78 2.53 14.98
N ALA A 81 -3.38 3.57 14.26
CA ALA A 81 -2.12 3.61 13.51
C ALA A 81 -0.89 3.41 14.44
N ALA A 82 -0.92 4.00 15.64
CA ALA A 82 0.16 3.86 16.61
C ALA A 82 0.28 2.43 17.14
N LYS A 83 -0.86 1.76 17.39
CA LYS A 83 -0.90 0.34 17.79
C LYS A 83 -0.39 -0.56 16.67
N TYR A 84 -0.81 -0.30 15.43
CA TYR A 84 -0.35 -1.03 14.25
C TYR A 84 1.18 -0.96 14.12
N HIS A 85 1.77 0.23 14.03
CA HIS A 85 3.23 0.35 13.88
C HIS A 85 4.00 -0.22 15.06
N HIS A 86 3.48 -0.13 16.29
CA HIS A 86 4.13 -0.73 17.45
C HIS A 86 4.29 -2.26 17.34
N SER A 87 3.39 -2.93 16.61
CA SER A 87 3.44 -4.38 16.39
C SER A 87 4.40 -4.84 15.29
N ILE A 88 4.83 -3.93 14.42
CA ILE A 88 5.72 -4.19 13.29
C ILE A 88 7.18 -4.11 13.75
N ASP A 89 8.07 -4.94 13.22
CA ASP A 89 9.50 -4.89 13.52
C ASP A 89 10.19 -3.64 12.91
N ASP A 90 11.42 -3.36 13.35
CA ASP A 90 12.15 -2.16 12.97
C ASP A 90 12.48 -2.08 11.47
N ASP A 91 12.84 -3.21 10.85
CA ASP A 91 13.22 -3.25 9.44
C ASP A 91 11.99 -3.08 8.55
N SER A 92 10.88 -3.72 8.89
CA SER A 92 9.61 -3.53 8.20
C SER A 92 9.11 -2.08 8.32
N ARG A 93 9.23 -1.42 9.48
CA ARG A 93 8.88 0.01 9.62
C ARG A 93 9.69 0.90 8.68
N LYS A 94 11.00 0.68 8.57
CA LYS A 94 11.88 1.41 7.65
C LYS A 94 11.48 1.21 6.19
N ARG A 95 11.14 -0.03 5.82
CA ARG A 95 10.62 -0.34 4.47
C ARG A 95 9.29 0.36 4.19
N ILE A 96 8.34 0.33 5.14
CA ILE A 96 7.04 1.03 4.96
C ILE A 96 7.27 2.53 4.85
N TRP A 97 8.11 3.13 5.70
CA TRP A 97 8.42 4.56 5.63
C TRP A 97 8.91 4.96 4.23
N ASN A 98 9.94 4.25 3.75
CA ASN A 98 10.53 4.46 2.44
C ASN A 98 9.52 4.28 1.29
N LEU A 99 8.62 3.29 1.39
CA LEU A 99 7.70 2.91 0.31
C LEU A 99 6.39 3.70 0.30
N ASP A 100 5.85 4.00 1.48
CA ASP A 100 4.50 4.54 1.65
C ASP A 100 4.47 6.03 1.98
N CYS A 101 5.56 6.59 2.52
CA CYS A 101 5.54 7.93 3.12
C CYS A 101 6.46 8.94 2.45
N VAL A 102 7.68 8.56 2.08
CA VAL A 102 8.63 9.48 1.43
C VAL A 102 8.01 10.04 0.14
N GLY A 103 8.06 11.36 -0.04
CA GLY A 103 7.47 12.07 -1.18
C GLY A 103 5.95 12.30 -1.08
N LYS A 104 5.30 11.88 0.01
CA LYS A 104 3.86 12.07 0.23
C LYS A 104 3.59 13.01 1.40
N PHE A 105 2.41 13.61 1.46
CA PHE A 105 2.01 14.50 2.57
C PHE A 105 3.04 15.60 2.86
N ASP A 106 3.65 16.19 1.82
CA ASP A 106 4.73 17.17 1.94
C ASP A 106 5.98 16.67 2.70
N ILE A 107 6.18 15.35 2.78
CA ILE A 107 7.42 14.71 3.27
C ILE A 107 8.47 14.81 2.15
N PRO A 108 9.66 15.40 2.41
CA PRO A 108 10.72 15.50 1.41
C PRO A 108 11.19 14.15 0.86
N ASP A 109 11.50 14.11 -0.43
CA ASP A 109 11.93 12.91 -1.17
C ASP A 109 13.29 12.35 -0.71
N ASP A 110 14.08 13.09 0.07
CA ASP A 110 15.42 12.70 0.51
C ASP A 110 15.46 12.10 1.93
N LEU A 111 14.31 11.95 2.59
CA LEU A 111 14.20 11.36 3.94
C LEU A 111 14.19 9.83 3.93
N TRP A 112 14.89 9.19 3.00
CA TRP A 112 15.04 7.74 3.00
C TRP A 112 15.91 7.29 4.17
N VAL A 113 15.52 6.17 4.77
CA VAL A 113 16.32 5.50 5.81
C VAL A 113 16.89 4.19 5.29
N ASN A 114 18.03 3.78 5.84
CA ASN A 114 18.65 2.51 5.48
C ASN A 114 17.80 1.33 5.99
N ALA A 115 17.12 0.63 5.07
CA ALA A 115 16.43 -0.62 5.32
C ALA A 115 17.26 -1.79 4.77
N PRO A 116 17.16 -3.02 5.31
CA PRO A 116 17.82 -4.17 4.70
C PRO A 116 17.34 -4.38 3.26
N ASP A 117 18.18 -4.95 2.40
CA ASP A 117 17.74 -5.37 1.06
C ASP A 117 16.80 -6.59 1.14
N GLY A 118 16.03 -6.84 0.08
CA GLY A 118 15.24 -8.06 -0.07
C GLY A 118 13.86 -7.96 0.56
N TYR A 119 13.31 -9.07 1.05
CA TYR A 119 11.92 -9.18 1.43
C TYR A 119 11.71 -10.02 2.69
N LEU A 120 10.59 -9.78 3.36
CA LEU A 120 10.07 -10.53 4.49
C LEU A 120 8.84 -11.31 4.04
N VAL A 121 8.72 -12.55 4.52
CA VAL A 121 7.52 -13.40 4.34
C VAL A 121 7.00 -13.80 5.70
N GLU A 122 5.76 -13.42 5.99
CA GLU A 122 5.07 -13.75 7.24
C GLU A 122 3.72 -14.37 6.95
N TYR A 123 3.22 -15.18 7.88
CA TYR A 123 1.89 -15.77 7.78
C TYR A 123 0.98 -15.21 8.86
N ASP A 124 -0.12 -14.59 8.43
CA ASP A 124 -1.20 -14.13 9.27
C ASP A 124 -2.29 -15.21 9.32
N ALA A 125 -2.32 -15.96 10.42
CA ALA A 125 -3.27 -17.04 10.62
C ALA A 125 -4.72 -16.54 10.77
N ASP A 126 -4.93 -15.35 11.32
CA ASP A 126 -6.26 -14.78 11.52
C ASP A 126 -6.90 -14.38 10.18
N ARG A 127 -6.07 -13.94 9.23
CA ARG A 127 -6.49 -13.58 7.88
C ARG A 127 -6.34 -14.72 6.86
N SER A 128 -5.69 -15.81 7.24
CA SER A 128 -5.25 -16.86 6.31
C SER A 128 -4.47 -16.26 5.13
N ALA A 129 -3.55 -15.35 5.42
CA ALA A 129 -2.83 -14.57 4.42
C ALA A 129 -1.31 -14.73 4.56
N ILE A 130 -0.62 -14.87 3.42
CA ILE A 130 0.84 -14.78 3.37
C ILE A 130 1.19 -13.34 3.02
N MET A 131 1.81 -12.66 3.97
CA MET A 131 2.23 -11.27 3.88
C MET A 131 3.65 -11.21 3.34
N ILE A 132 3.87 -10.45 2.27
CA ILE A 132 5.17 -10.31 1.64
C ILE A 132 5.49 -8.83 1.44
N GLN A 133 6.54 -8.37 2.12
CA GLN A 133 6.95 -6.98 2.13
C GLN A 133 8.43 -6.84 1.76
N GLY A 134 8.75 -5.93 0.83
CA GLY A 134 10.12 -5.60 0.44
C GLY A 134 10.38 -5.78 -1.05
N ASP A 135 11.65 -5.80 -1.44
CA ASP A 135 12.07 -5.79 -2.83
C ASP A 135 11.83 -7.14 -3.51
N ILE A 136 11.54 -7.12 -4.81
CA ILE A 136 11.50 -8.32 -5.63
C ILE A 136 12.92 -8.59 -6.13
N THR A 137 13.67 -9.40 -5.39
CA THR A 137 15.05 -9.78 -5.72
C THR A 137 15.15 -11.23 -6.20
N GLU A 138 16.35 -11.67 -6.54
CA GLU A 138 16.60 -13.07 -6.91
C GLU A 138 16.12 -14.03 -5.80
N GLY A 139 15.37 -15.07 -6.19
CA GLY A 139 14.80 -16.05 -5.27
C GLY A 139 13.44 -15.66 -4.68
N PHE A 140 12.92 -14.46 -4.99
CA PHE A 140 11.59 -14.02 -4.55
C PHE A 140 10.49 -14.99 -4.98
N ALA A 141 10.51 -15.46 -6.23
CA ALA A 141 9.50 -16.40 -6.72
C ALA A 141 9.54 -17.73 -5.94
N GLU A 142 10.74 -18.17 -5.56
CA GLU A 142 10.95 -19.43 -4.87
C GLU A 142 10.45 -19.32 -3.42
N ALA A 143 10.71 -18.19 -2.76
CA ALA A 143 10.16 -17.90 -1.45
C ALA A 143 8.62 -17.84 -1.45
N VAL A 144 8.00 -17.27 -2.49
CA VAL A 144 6.53 -17.30 -2.65
C VAL A 144 6.04 -18.74 -2.79
N ILE A 145 6.66 -19.55 -3.65
CA ILE A 145 6.29 -20.96 -3.86
C ILE A 145 6.42 -21.76 -2.56
N ASP A 146 7.53 -21.60 -1.84
CA ASP A 146 7.79 -22.29 -0.58
C ASP A 146 6.79 -21.86 0.50
N ALA A 147 6.42 -20.58 0.57
CA ALA A 147 5.42 -20.08 1.50
C ALA A 147 4.03 -20.66 1.21
N ILE A 148 3.61 -20.71 -0.06
CA ILE A 148 2.34 -21.32 -0.48
C ILE A 148 2.32 -22.81 -0.09
N ALA A 149 3.43 -23.52 -0.28
CA ALA A 149 3.53 -24.94 0.10
C ALA A 149 3.53 -25.14 1.63
N THR A 150 4.10 -24.19 2.37
CA THR A 150 4.19 -24.23 3.84
C THR A 150 2.84 -23.93 4.50
N TYR A 151 2.04 -23.04 3.91
CA TYR A 151 0.75 -22.59 4.44
C TYR A 151 -0.40 -22.94 3.47
N PRO A 152 -0.76 -24.23 3.31
CA PRO A 152 -1.76 -24.67 2.33
C PRO A 152 -3.18 -24.16 2.61
N GLU A 153 -3.45 -23.66 3.80
CA GLU A 153 -4.72 -23.05 4.18
C GLU A 153 -4.81 -21.55 3.84
N ALA A 154 -3.69 -20.94 3.42
CA ALA A 154 -3.68 -19.57 2.96
C ALA A 154 -4.66 -19.37 1.79
N LYS A 155 -5.29 -18.21 1.75
CA LYS A 155 -6.26 -17.83 0.71
C LYS A 155 -5.79 -16.61 -0.08
N VAL A 156 -4.94 -15.79 0.52
CA VAL A 156 -4.54 -14.49 -0.01
C VAL A 156 -3.02 -14.33 0.10
N ILE A 157 -2.42 -13.73 -0.92
CA ILE A 157 -1.07 -13.15 -0.84
C ILE A 157 -1.20 -11.63 -0.72
N SER A 158 -0.67 -11.08 0.37
CA SER A 158 -0.69 -9.65 0.62
C SER A 158 0.67 -9.05 0.26
N LEU A 159 0.68 -8.05 -0.62
CA LEU A 159 1.90 -7.51 -1.23
C LEU A 159 2.15 -6.04 -0.85
N GLY A 160 3.44 -5.72 -0.67
CA GLY A 160 3.94 -4.36 -0.50
C GLY A 160 5.38 -4.26 -0.98
N SER A 161 5.63 -3.59 -2.10
CA SER A 161 6.95 -3.64 -2.74
C SER A 161 7.22 -2.46 -3.68
N GLY A 162 8.45 -1.94 -3.64
CA GLY A 162 8.99 -0.99 -4.62
C GLY A 162 9.29 -1.63 -5.99
N GLY A 163 9.20 -2.95 -6.10
CA GLY A 163 9.48 -3.71 -7.33
C GLY A 163 10.88 -4.31 -7.35
N GLY A 164 11.45 -4.46 -8.55
CA GLY A 164 12.74 -5.13 -8.77
C GLY A 164 12.74 -6.04 -9.99
N ALA A 165 13.11 -7.31 -9.80
CA ALA A 165 13.29 -8.28 -10.87
C ALA A 165 11.95 -8.69 -11.54
N VAL A 166 11.74 -8.20 -12.76
CA VAL A 166 10.53 -8.45 -13.56
C VAL A 166 10.18 -9.95 -13.69
N TYR A 167 11.18 -10.79 -13.99
CA TYR A 167 10.91 -12.21 -14.18
C TYR A 167 10.61 -12.95 -12.87
N GLU A 168 11.16 -12.51 -11.74
CA GLU A 168 10.79 -13.04 -10.42
C GLU A 168 9.34 -12.70 -10.09
N ALA A 169 8.90 -11.47 -10.37
CA ALA A 169 7.51 -11.07 -10.17
C ALA A 169 6.53 -11.88 -11.05
N ILE A 170 6.87 -12.11 -12.32
CA ILE A 170 6.06 -12.95 -13.23
C ILE A 170 5.98 -14.38 -12.70
N ARG A 171 7.11 -14.99 -12.32
CA ARG A 171 7.15 -16.36 -11.80
C ARG A 171 6.35 -16.51 -10.51
N ALA A 172 6.48 -15.55 -9.59
CA ALA A 172 5.68 -15.49 -8.38
C ALA A 172 4.19 -15.41 -8.71
N GLY A 173 3.79 -14.48 -9.58
CA GLY A 173 2.38 -14.34 -9.95
C GLY A 173 1.79 -15.57 -10.65
N MET A 174 2.57 -16.28 -11.47
CA MET A 174 2.16 -17.58 -12.04
C MET A 174 1.95 -18.65 -10.95
N ALA A 175 2.81 -18.70 -9.93
CA ALA A 175 2.66 -19.63 -8.81
C ALA A 175 1.39 -19.31 -7.98
N ILE A 176 1.16 -18.03 -7.69
CA ILE A 176 -0.05 -17.54 -7.01
C ILE A 176 -1.30 -17.96 -7.78
N ARG A 177 -1.32 -17.70 -9.10
CA ARG A 177 -2.42 -18.11 -9.98
C ARG A 177 -2.65 -19.61 -9.95
N SER A 178 -1.58 -20.40 -10.07
CA SER A 178 -1.66 -21.86 -10.07
C SER A 178 -2.19 -22.43 -8.75
N ALA A 179 -1.95 -21.73 -7.64
CA ALA A 179 -2.46 -22.12 -6.32
C ALA A 179 -3.93 -21.67 -6.10
N GLY A 180 -4.49 -20.86 -7.00
CA GLY A 180 -5.85 -20.34 -6.89
C GLY A 180 -6.03 -19.25 -5.84
N LEU A 181 -4.93 -18.66 -5.37
CA LEU A 181 -4.93 -17.64 -4.32
C LEU A 181 -5.38 -16.28 -4.85
N GLU A 182 -6.00 -15.51 -3.98
CA GLU A 182 -6.27 -14.09 -4.20
C GLU A 182 -5.01 -13.27 -3.89
N THR A 183 -4.97 -12.01 -4.34
CA THR A 183 -3.94 -11.06 -3.95
C THR A 183 -4.56 -9.79 -3.40
N GLU A 184 -3.85 -9.13 -2.51
CA GLU A 184 -4.21 -7.81 -2.00
C GLU A 184 -2.98 -6.93 -1.79
N LEU A 185 -3.20 -5.63 -1.59
CA LEU A 185 -2.14 -4.70 -1.21
C LEU A 185 -2.22 -4.32 0.26
N ILE A 186 -1.08 -4.40 0.93
CA ILE A 186 -0.88 -3.94 2.31
C ILE A 186 -0.01 -2.67 2.36
N ASN A 187 0.82 -2.45 1.34
CA ASN A 187 1.57 -1.22 1.10
C ASN A 187 1.53 -0.88 -0.41
N ASN A 188 2.18 0.19 -0.82
CA ASN A 188 2.26 0.54 -2.24
C ASN A 188 2.96 -0.56 -3.06
N CYS A 189 2.64 -0.62 -4.34
CA CYS A 189 3.08 -1.66 -5.25
C CYS A 189 3.57 -1.04 -6.55
N TYR A 190 4.89 -0.90 -6.67
CA TYR A 190 5.53 -0.19 -7.76
C TYR A 190 6.33 -1.11 -8.69
N SER A 191 6.56 -0.64 -9.92
CA SER A 191 7.45 -1.27 -10.90
C SER A 191 7.09 -2.72 -11.23
N ALA A 192 7.86 -3.71 -10.74
CA ALA A 192 7.60 -5.13 -10.96
C ALA A 192 6.52 -5.71 -10.03
N CYS A 193 6.22 -5.07 -8.90
CA CYS A 193 5.23 -5.56 -7.93
C CYS A 193 3.84 -5.83 -8.55
N PRO A 194 3.28 -4.94 -9.40
CA PRO A 194 2.00 -5.19 -10.05
C PRO A 194 1.95 -6.47 -10.87
N LEU A 195 3.10 -6.98 -11.33
CA LEU A 195 3.16 -8.26 -12.04
C LEU A 195 2.95 -9.45 -11.10
N ALA A 196 3.47 -9.41 -9.87
CA ALA A 196 3.16 -10.44 -8.87
C ALA A 196 1.69 -10.35 -8.43
N LEU A 197 1.19 -9.13 -8.19
CA LEU A 197 -0.22 -8.86 -7.87
C LEU A 197 -1.17 -9.43 -8.94
N ALA A 198 -0.83 -9.32 -10.22
CA ALA A 198 -1.63 -9.82 -11.34
C ALA A 198 -1.97 -11.32 -11.22
N GLY A 199 -1.14 -12.10 -10.51
CA GLY A 199 -1.34 -13.53 -10.27
C GLY A 199 -2.63 -13.89 -9.54
N GLY A 200 -3.17 -12.99 -8.72
CA GLY A 200 -4.35 -13.26 -7.89
C GLY A 200 -5.62 -13.56 -8.67
N THR A 201 -6.37 -14.57 -8.22
CA THR A 201 -7.69 -14.91 -8.78
C THR A 201 -8.69 -13.77 -8.65
N VAL A 202 -8.62 -13.09 -7.51
CA VAL A 202 -9.17 -11.77 -7.25
C VAL A 202 -8.03 -10.89 -6.76
N ARG A 203 -8.05 -9.62 -7.14
CA ARG A 203 -7.02 -8.62 -6.83
C ARG A 203 -7.69 -7.49 -6.07
N PHE A 204 -7.55 -7.53 -4.74
CA PHE A 204 -8.24 -6.63 -3.82
C PHE A 204 -7.39 -5.42 -3.44
N MET A 205 -8.06 -4.30 -3.24
CA MET A 205 -7.45 -3.15 -2.58
C MET A 205 -8.41 -2.60 -1.53
N TRP A 206 -8.00 -2.74 -0.28
CA TRP A 206 -8.71 -2.19 0.87
C TRP A 206 -8.51 -0.67 0.92
N TRP A 207 -9.50 0.02 1.49
CA TRP A 207 -9.30 1.40 1.88
C TRP A 207 -8.43 1.40 3.16
N PRO A 208 -7.44 2.30 3.32
CA PRO A 208 -7.03 3.34 2.38
C PRO A 208 -6.31 2.76 1.16
N PHE A 209 -6.67 3.29 -0.02
CA PHE A 209 -6.18 2.76 -1.28
C PHE A 209 -4.68 3.00 -1.43
N LYS A 210 -3.93 1.90 -1.51
CA LYS A 210 -2.51 1.94 -1.86
C LYS A 210 -2.30 2.29 -3.33
N GLU A 211 -1.12 2.79 -3.63
CA GLU A 211 -0.75 3.10 -5.01
C GLU A 211 -0.29 1.86 -5.76
N VAL A 212 -0.64 1.83 -7.04
CA VAL A 212 -0.07 0.94 -8.03
C VAL A 212 0.68 1.83 -9.01
N GLY A 213 1.98 1.61 -9.18
CA GLY A 213 2.78 2.40 -10.11
C GLY A 213 3.50 1.55 -11.14
N LEU A 214 3.58 2.08 -12.36
CA LEU A 214 4.21 1.45 -13.51
C LEU A 214 5.23 2.39 -14.14
N HIS A 215 6.31 1.84 -14.68
CA HIS A 215 7.28 2.59 -15.48
C HIS A 215 7.97 1.66 -16.49
N GLN A 216 8.85 2.21 -17.33
CA GLN A 216 9.62 1.45 -18.30
C GLN A 216 10.53 0.43 -17.60
N VAL A 217 10.57 -0.81 -18.09
CA VAL A 217 11.54 -1.81 -17.60
C VAL A 217 12.95 -1.24 -17.75
N SER A 218 13.75 -1.39 -16.70
CA SER A 218 15.10 -0.84 -16.65
C SER A 218 16.13 -1.92 -16.34
N SER A 219 17.38 -1.63 -16.71
CA SER A 219 18.55 -2.37 -16.29
C SER A 219 19.58 -1.36 -15.82
N TYR A 220 20.08 -1.51 -14.60
CA TYR A 220 21.02 -0.57 -13.98
C TYR A 220 20.53 0.90 -14.03
N GLY A 221 19.23 1.11 -13.74
CA GLY A 221 18.59 2.42 -13.74
C GLY A 221 18.30 3.02 -15.13
N SER A 222 18.73 2.37 -16.21
CA SER A 222 18.50 2.85 -17.58
C SER A 222 17.35 2.09 -18.24
N ALA A 223 16.48 2.82 -18.93
CA ALA A 223 15.39 2.21 -19.69
C ALA A 223 15.95 1.26 -20.75
N ILE A 224 15.37 0.07 -20.85
CA ILE A 224 15.68 -0.83 -21.96
C ILE A 224 14.85 -0.44 -23.19
N PRO A 225 15.26 -0.82 -24.42
CA PRO A 225 14.49 -0.54 -25.62
C PRO A 225 13.06 -1.09 -25.53
N LEU A 226 12.07 -0.32 -25.99
CA LEU A 226 10.65 -0.74 -25.97
C LEU A 226 10.39 -1.99 -26.84
N SER A 227 11.28 -2.28 -27.79
CA SER A 227 11.28 -3.51 -28.60
C SER A 227 11.87 -4.73 -27.89
N ALA A 228 12.37 -4.58 -26.65
CA ALA A 228 12.96 -5.68 -25.91
C ALA A 228 11.93 -6.80 -25.65
N PRO A 229 12.34 -8.09 -25.73
CA PRO A 229 11.41 -9.22 -25.57
C PRO A 229 10.63 -9.24 -24.26
N VAL A 230 11.16 -8.65 -23.19
CA VAL A 230 10.50 -8.63 -21.87
C VAL A 230 9.14 -7.94 -21.90
N TYR A 231 8.94 -6.88 -22.69
CA TYR A 231 7.62 -6.25 -22.81
C TYR A 231 6.59 -7.20 -23.44
N ARG A 232 7.02 -8.02 -24.41
CA ARG A 232 6.17 -9.07 -24.96
C ARG A 232 5.87 -10.15 -23.92
N HIS A 233 6.84 -10.54 -23.11
CA HIS A 233 6.62 -11.52 -22.04
C HIS A 233 5.62 -11.00 -20.99
N ILE A 234 5.75 -9.74 -20.59
CA ILE A 234 4.81 -9.05 -19.70
C ILE A 234 3.41 -9.06 -20.32
N ALA A 235 3.27 -8.63 -21.59
CA ALA A 235 1.96 -8.57 -22.25
C ALA A 235 1.27 -9.95 -22.33
N VAL A 236 2.03 -11.02 -22.65
CA VAL A 236 1.50 -12.39 -22.66
C VAL A 236 1.05 -12.81 -21.27
N TYR A 237 1.90 -12.61 -20.27
CA TYR A 237 1.59 -12.96 -18.88
C TYR A 237 0.35 -12.21 -18.36
N LEU A 238 0.26 -10.90 -18.57
CA LEU A 238 -0.90 -10.09 -18.17
C LEU A 238 -2.19 -10.60 -18.81
N ALA A 239 -2.16 -10.94 -20.10
CA ALA A 239 -3.31 -11.52 -20.80
C ALA A 239 -3.70 -12.88 -20.21
N GLU A 240 -2.74 -13.75 -19.89
CA GLU A 240 -2.98 -15.04 -19.22
C GLU A 240 -3.60 -14.87 -17.82
N MET A 241 -3.26 -13.78 -17.13
CA MET A 241 -3.85 -13.42 -15.83
C MET A 241 -5.20 -12.68 -15.94
N GLY A 242 -5.71 -12.49 -17.15
CA GLY A 242 -7.01 -11.85 -17.41
C GLY A 242 -7.02 -10.33 -17.21
N LEU A 243 -5.90 -9.66 -17.47
CA LEU A 243 -5.79 -8.20 -17.57
C LEU A 243 -5.82 -7.76 -19.04
N ASP A 244 -6.09 -6.48 -19.29
CA ASP A 244 -5.88 -5.87 -20.61
C ASP A 244 -4.43 -5.39 -20.75
N PRO A 245 -3.57 -6.10 -21.51
CA PRO A 245 -2.15 -5.81 -21.55
C PRO A 245 -1.80 -4.50 -22.29
N ILE A 246 -2.60 -4.07 -23.26
CA ILE A 246 -2.27 -2.91 -24.10
C ILE A 246 -2.17 -1.62 -23.28
N PRO A 247 -3.23 -1.18 -22.56
CA PRO A 247 -3.16 0.04 -21.75
C PRO A 247 -2.10 -0.08 -20.64
N ILE A 248 -1.85 -1.26 -20.10
CA ILE A 248 -0.80 -1.46 -19.08
C ILE A 248 0.59 -1.21 -19.65
N ILE A 249 0.89 -1.77 -20.83
CA ILE A 249 2.17 -1.53 -21.51
C ILE A 249 2.33 -0.07 -21.91
N GLU A 250 1.25 0.60 -22.35
CA GLU A 250 1.26 2.04 -22.64
C GLU A 250 1.57 2.88 -21.39
N MET A 251 0.94 2.57 -20.25
CA MET A 251 1.24 3.20 -18.96
C MET A 251 2.71 2.99 -18.58
N MET A 252 3.24 1.78 -18.70
CA MET A 252 4.66 1.52 -18.48
C MET A 252 5.56 2.37 -19.38
N TRP A 253 5.26 2.46 -20.67
CA TRP A 253 6.08 3.22 -21.62
C TRP A 253 6.02 4.73 -21.42
N SER A 254 4.94 5.23 -20.80
CA SER A 254 4.72 6.66 -20.58
C SER A 254 5.60 7.28 -19.50
N SER A 255 6.24 6.46 -18.65
CA SER A 255 7.05 6.93 -17.53
C SER A 255 8.48 6.34 -17.57
N PRO A 256 9.54 7.17 -17.58
CA PRO A 256 10.91 6.70 -17.54
C PRO A 256 11.22 6.02 -16.18
N PRO A 257 12.33 5.25 -16.06
CA PRO A 257 12.65 4.54 -14.82
C PRO A 257 12.90 5.40 -13.58
N SER A 258 13.13 6.70 -13.75
CA SER A 258 13.30 7.66 -12.66
C SER A 258 11.97 8.24 -12.17
N GLU A 259 10.86 7.90 -12.80
CA GLU A 259 9.52 8.38 -12.50
C GLU A 259 8.56 7.19 -12.33
N MET A 260 7.31 7.48 -11.98
CA MET A 260 6.27 6.47 -11.84
C MET A 260 4.96 6.97 -12.46
N PHE A 261 4.35 6.16 -13.32
CA PHE A 261 2.95 6.33 -13.70
C PHE A 261 2.08 5.73 -12.59
N ILE A 262 1.43 6.58 -11.79
CA ILE A 262 0.48 6.14 -10.76
C ILE A 262 -0.86 5.81 -11.41
N VAL A 263 -1.30 4.56 -11.31
CA VAL A 263 -2.53 4.09 -11.96
C VAL A 263 -3.73 4.57 -11.16
N GLU A 264 -4.47 5.51 -11.73
CA GLU A 264 -5.71 6.04 -11.15
C GLU A 264 -6.79 4.95 -11.00
N GLU A 265 -7.74 5.16 -10.10
CA GLU A 265 -8.78 4.19 -9.74
C GLU A 265 -9.50 3.60 -10.96
N GLN A 266 -10.02 4.44 -11.85
CA GLN A 266 -10.77 3.98 -13.02
C GLN A 266 -9.91 3.09 -13.94
N LEU A 267 -8.65 3.47 -14.18
CA LEU A 267 -7.73 2.67 -15.00
C LEU A 267 -7.36 1.34 -14.35
N ARG A 268 -7.20 1.29 -13.01
CA ARG A 268 -6.96 0.02 -12.31
C ARG A 268 -8.08 -0.97 -12.55
N CYS A 269 -9.32 -0.48 -12.62
CA CYS A 269 -10.50 -1.28 -12.88
C CYS A 269 -10.64 -1.69 -14.34
N ASP A 270 -10.52 -0.73 -15.27
CA ASP A 270 -10.71 -0.96 -16.70
C ASP A 270 -9.69 -1.97 -17.23
N THR A 271 -8.45 -1.90 -16.73
CA THR A 271 -7.37 -2.84 -17.06
C THR A 271 -7.39 -4.13 -16.25
N ARG A 272 -8.27 -4.22 -15.24
CA ARG A 272 -8.38 -5.30 -14.26
C ARG A 272 -7.12 -5.53 -13.42
N ILE A 273 -6.22 -4.55 -13.28
CA ILE A 273 -5.11 -4.63 -12.31
C ILE A 273 -5.66 -4.83 -10.90
N ILE A 274 -6.72 -4.12 -10.56
CA ILE A 274 -7.55 -4.37 -9.37
C ILE A 274 -8.92 -4.82 -9.86
N THR A 275 -9.42 -5.92 -9.31
CA THR A 275 -10.74 -6.47 -9.68
C THR A 275 -11.80 -6.18 -8.63
N ASN A 276 -11.39 -5.69 -7.45
CA ASN A 276 -12.29 -5.30 -6.38
C ASN A 276 -11.66 -4.22 -5.48
N HIS A 277 -12.30 -3.05 -5.45
CA HIS A 277 -12.09 -2.06 -4.42
C HIS A 277 -13.17 -2.21 -3.36
N GLN A 278 -12.83 -2.03 -2.09
CA GLN A 278 -13.85 -1.86 -1.07
C GLN A 278 -14.71 -0.61 -1.41
N ARG A 279 -15.86 -0.84 -2.09
CA ARG A 279 -16.81 0.15 -2.66
C ARG A 279 -16.56 0.63 -4.11
N GLY A 280 -15.72 -0.04 -4.90
CA GLY A 280 -15.50 0.25 -6.32
C GLY A 280 -15.22 -1.01 -7.15
N CYS A 281 -15.55 -0.98 -8.45
CA CYS A 281 -15.27 -2.01 -9.46
C CYS A 281 -15.52 -3.46 -9.02
N LEU A 282 -16.73 -3.96 -9.22
CA LEU A 282 -17.07 -5.38 -9.02
C LEU A 282 -16.98 -6.11 -10.36
N SER A 283 -15.77 -6.46 -10.79
CA SER A 283 -15.62 -7.33 -11.96
C SER A 283 -15.35 -8.76 -11.51
N TYR A 284 -16.37 -9.61 -11.62
CA TYR A 284 -16.20 -11.06 -11.51
C TYR A 284 -15.38 -11.62 -12.69
#